data_AF-A0A2P5K525-F1
#
_entry.id   AF-A0A2P5K525-F1
#
_cell.length_a   1.000
_cell.length_b   1.000
_cell.length_c   1.000
_cell.angle_alpha   90.00
_cell.angle_beta   90.00
_cell.angle_gamma   90.00
#
_symmetry.space_group_name_H-M   'P 1'
#
loop_
_entity.id
_entity.type
_entity.pdbx_description
1 polymer ?
#
loop_
_entity_poly.entity_id
_entity_poly.type
_entity_poly.pdbx_seq_one_letter_code
_entity_poly.pdbx_strand_id
1 'polypeptide(L)' 'MLVMFGLIFQFPILIVLSIKSGLLEQHQLKNKRMFVYGLLIAFAMFVAPDITGMSQLIMAVFLVVLFEFSLLISRFV' A
#
# COMPACT_ATOMS: atom_id res chain seq x y z
N MET A 1 18.45 -6.14 5.00
CA MET A 1 17.53 -6.31 3.86
C MET A 1 16.23 -7.02 4.23
N LEU A 2 16.25 -8.18 4.90
CA LEU A 2 15.01 -8.90 5.29
C LEU A 2 14.06 -8.12 6.22
N VAL A 3 14.60 -7.29 7.13
CA VAL A 3 13.80 -6.51 8.08
C VAL A 3 12.90 -5.48 7.37
N MET A 4 13.40 -4.78 6.35
CA MET A 4 12.63 -3.82 5.57
C MET A 4 11.47 -4.50 4.81
N PHE A 5 11.72 -5.69 4.26
CA PHE A 5 10.66 -6.49 3.63
C PHE A 5 9.57 -6.89 4.65
N GLY A 6 9.97 -7.32 5.85
CA GLY A 6 9.01 -7.65 6.93
C GLY A 6 8.14 -6.46 7.34
N LEU A 7 8.69 -5.25 7.36
CA LEU A 7 7.94 -4.02 7.63
C LEU A 7 6.94 -3.67 6.52
N ILE A 8 7.31 -3.91 5.26
CA ILE A 8 6.38 -3.72 4.12
C ILE A 8 5.16 -4.63 4.24
N PHE A 9 5.32 -5.88 4.69
CA PHE A 9 4.20 -6.80 4.93
C PHE A 9 3.25 -6.35 6.06
N GLN A 10 3.61 -5.33 6.85
CA GLN A 10 2.72 -4.74 7.86
C GLN A 10 1.80 -3.66 7.27
N PHE A 11 2.16 -3.04 6.14
CA PHE A 11 1.33 -2.03 5.47
C PHE A 11 -0.11 -2.48 5.17
N PRO A 12 -0.36 -3.69 4.65
CA PRO A 12 -1.71 -4.17 4.41
C PRO A 12 -2.56 -4.19 5.68
N ILE A 13 -1.98 -4.66 6.79
CA ILE A 13 -2.65 -4.72 8.10
C ILE A 13 -2.96 -3.30 8.60
N LEU A 14 -2.00 -2.37 8.47
CA LEU A 14 -2.21 -0.96 8.85
C LEU A 14 -3.32 -0.30 8.03
N ILE A 15 -3.41 -0.60 6.73
CA ILE A 15 -4.47 -0.08 5.85
C ILE A 15 -5.83 -0.64 6.28
N VAL A 16 -5.95 -1.95 6.50
CA VAL A 16 -7.20 -2.58 6.97
C VAL A 16 -7.63 -1.99 8.32
N LEU A 17 -6.68 -1.82 9.26
CA LEU A 17 -6.97 -1.22 10.57
C LEU A 17 -7.37 0.25 10.46
N SER A 18 -6.75 1.02 9.56
CA SER A 18 -7.11 2.42 9.31
C SER A 18 -8.51 2.54 8.69
N ILE A 19 -8.90 1.61 7.83
CA ILE A 19 -10.27 1.56 7.29
C ILE A 19 -11.26 1.15 8.39
N LYS A 20 -10.93 0.11 9.17
CA LYS A 20 -11.80 -0.41 10.25
C LYS A 20 -12.00 0.58 11.41
N SER A 21 -11.00 1.40 11.71
CA SER A 21 -11.07 2.46 12.73
C SER A 21 -11.83 3.70 12.27
N GLY A 22 -12.29 3.75 11.01
CA GLY A 22 -12.95 4.92 10.43
C GLY A 22 -12.01 6.06 10.06
N LEU A 23 -10.68 5.89 10.20
CA LEU A 23 -9.68 6.88 9.79
C LEU A 23 -9.60 7.01 8.26
N LEU A 24 -9.91 5.95 7.52
CA LEU A 24 -9.99 5.95 6.06
C LEU A 24 -11.37 5.49 5.58
N GLU A 25 -12.19 6.42 5.11
CA GLU A 25 -13.44 6.07 4.43
C GLU A 25 -13.16 5.58 3.00
N GLN A 26 -13.71 4.41 2.64
CA GLN A 26 -13.61 3.89 1.27
C GLN A 26 -14.16 4.86 0.20
N HIS A 27 -15.11 5.71 0.58
CA HIS A 27 -15.68 6.78 -0.26
C HIS A 27 -14.63 7.85 -0.59
N GLN A 28 -13.82 8.28 0.39
CA GLN A 28 -12.72 9.24 0.22
C GLN A 28 -11.62 8.66 -0.68
N LEU A 29 -11.35 7.35 -0.53
CA LEU A 29 -10.36 6.64 -1.35
C LEU A 29 -10.76 6.54 -2.82
N LYS A 30 -12.06 6.45 -3.15
CA LYS A 30 -12.53 6.40 -4.54
C LYS A 30 -12.20 7.66 -5.33
N ASN A 31 -12.33 8.85 -4.72
CA ASN A 31 -11.96 10.11 -5.37
C ASN A 31 -10.45 10.41 -5.34
N LYS A 32 -9.70 9.78 -4.43
CA LYS A 32 -8.26 10.02 -4.25
C LYS A 32 -7.37 8.82 -4.62
N ARG A 33 -7.86 7.87 -5.42
CA ARG A 33 -7.10 6.66 -5.83
C ARG A 33 -5.72 7.01 -6.40
N MET A 34 -5.67 8.02 -7.27
CA MET A 34 -4.40 8.49 -7.86
C MET A 34 -3.42 9.02 -6.79
N PHE A 35 -3.92 9.67 -5.74
CA PHE A 35 -3.10 10.12 -4.62
C PHE A 35 -2.57 8.95 -3.78
N VAL A 36 -3.39 7.92 -3.57
CA VAL A 36 -2.98 6.72 -2.85
C VAL A 36 -1.92 5.94 -3.65
N TYR A 37 -2.14 5.73 -4.95
CA TYR A 37 -1.14 5.09 -5.80
C TYR A 37 0.17 5.88 -5.82
N GLY A 38 0.10 7.22 -5.90
CA GLY A 38 1.28 8.09 -5.79
C GLY A 38 2.02 7.93 -4.47
N LEU A 39 1.30 7.87 -3.35
CA LEU A 39 1.88 7.66 -2.02
C LEU A 39 2.55 6.28 -1.88
N LEU A 40 1.92 5.22 -2.41
CA LEU A 40 2.47 3.86 -2.40
C LEU A 40 3.75 3.76 -3.26
N ILE A 41 3.77 4.41 -4.42
CA ILE A 41 4.95 4.47 -5.30
C ILE A 41 6.08 5.26 -4.63
N ALA A 42 5.78 6.42 -4.03
CA ALA A 42 6.75 7.21 -3.28
C ALA A 42 7.34 6.41 -2.11
N PHE A 43 6.50 5.66 -1.41
CA PHE A 43 6.92 4.79 -0.32
C PHE A 43 7.81 3.63 -0.81
N ALA A 44 7.44 2.97 -1.92
CA ALA A 44 8.24 1.92 -2.54
C ALA A 44 9.64 2.42 -2.93
N MET A 45 9.73 3.63 -3.49
CA MET A 45 11.01 4.26 -3.84
C MET A 45 11.89 4.51 -2.62
N PHE A 46 11.30 4.92 -1.49
CA PHE A 46 12.03 5.17 -0.24
C PHE A 46 12.54 3.89 0.42
N VAL A 47 11.74 2.82 0.41
CA VAL A 47 12.09 1.57 1.12
C VAL A 47 13.07 0.71 0.35
N ALA A 48 12.95 0.65 -0.97
CA ALA A 48 13.84 -0.13 -1.82
C ALA A 48 14.50 0.78 -2.86
N PRO A 49 15.44 1.67 -2.46
CA PRO A 49 16.19 2.48 -3.40
C PRO A 49 17.08 1.57 -4.24
N ASP A 50 16.64 1.26 -5.45
CA ASP A 50 17.32 0.38 -6.39
C ASP A 50 17.75 1.17 -7.63
N ILE A 51 19.03 1.06 -8.00
CA ILE A 51 19.62 1.83 -9.11
C ILE A 51 19.05 1.37 -10.46
N THR A 52 18.64 0.10 -10.57
CA THR A 52 17.98 -0.45 -11.76
C THR A 52 16.50 -0.11 -11.86
N GLY A 53 15.86 0.41 -10.81
CA GLY A 53 14.43 0.76 -10.76
C GLY A 53 13.45 -0.42 -10.82
N MET A 54 13.94 -1.63 -11.14
CA MET A 54 13.12 -2.84 -11.28
C MET A 54 12.53 -3.26 -9.93
N SER A 55 13.32 -3.26 -8.86
CA SER A 55 12.83 -3.63 -7.54
C SER A 55 11.78 -2.65 -6.99
N GLN A 56 11.91 -1.35 -7.32
CA GLN A 56 10.93 -0.33 -6.95
C GLN A 56 9.59 -0.54 -7.64
N LEU A 57 9.60 -0.86 -8.93
CA LEU A 57 8.38 -1.14 -9.70
C LEU A 57 7.68 -2.40 -9.20
N ILE A 58 8.43 -3.49 -8.98
CA ILE A 58 7.88 -4.73 -8.43
C ILE A 58 7.24 -4.48 -7.06
N MET A 59 7.94 -3.73 -6.19
CA MET A 59 7.44 -3.36 -4.87
C MET A 59 6.18 -2.49 -4.95
N ALA A 60 6.17 -1.48 -5.81
CA ALA A 60 5.01 -0.60 -6.00
C ALA A 60 3.79 -1.38 -6.50
N VAL A 61 3.96 -2.25 -7.49
CA VAL A 61 2.88 -3.13 -7.98
C VAL A 61 2.39 -4.03 -6.85
N PHE A 62 3.31 -4.63 -6.08
CA PHE A 62 2.96 -5.50 -4.95
C PHE A 62 2.15 -4.76 -3.88
N LEU A 63 2.55 -3.55 -3.51
CA LEU A 63 1.84 -2.69 -2.58
C LEU A 63 0.45 -2.30 -3.09
N VAL A 64 0.32 -1.98 -4.38
CA VAL A 64 -0.98 -1.67 -5.01
C VAL A 64 -1.92 -2.87 -4.95
N VAL A 65 -1.43 -4.07 -5.29
CA VAL A 65 -2.22 -5.30 -5.20
C VAL A 65 -2.68 -5.56 -3.77
N LEU A 66 -1.78 -5.44 -2.80
CA LEU A 66 -2.13 -5.62 -1.38
C LEU A 66 -3.15 -4.59 -0.88
N PHE A 67 -3.02 -3.34 -1.32
CA PHE A 67 -3.97 -2.29 -1.02
C PHE A 67 -5.37 -2.60 -1.60
N GLU A 68 -5.45 -3.01 -2.87
CA GLU A 68 -6.73 -3.41 -3.47
C GLU A 68 -7.33 -4.64 -2.78
N PHE A 69 -6.49 -5.62 -2.42
CA PHE A 69 -6.93 -6.81 -1.70
C PHE A 69 -7.47 -6.47 -0.31
N SER A 70 -6.82 -5.55 0.40
CA SER A 70 -7.26 -5.04 1.71
C SER A 70 -8.61 -4.33 1.61
N LEU A 71 -8.80 -3.55 0.55
CA LEU A 71 -10.05 -2.84 0.29
C LEU A 71 -11.19 -3.79 -0.09
N LEU A 72 -10.86 -4.84 -0.85
CA LEU A 72 -11.79 -5.93 -1.18
C LEU A 72 -12.25 -6.65 0.09
N ILE A 73 -11.33 -7.05 0.97
CA ILE A 73 -11.66 -7.70 2.25
C ILE A 73 -12.53 -6.79 3.12
N SER A 74 -12.18 -5.50 3.22
CA SER A 74 -12.97 -4.53 3.99
C SER A 74 -14.38 -4.31 3.45
N ARG A 75 -14.70 -4.75 2.23
CA ARG A 75 -16.07 -4.72 1.71
C ARG A 75 -16.92 -5.89 2.24
N PHE A 76 -16.30 -6.99 2.65
CA PHE A 76 -16.96 -8.19 3.16
C PHE A 76 -17.04 -8.26 4.69
N VAL A 77 -16.34 -7.36 5.39
CA VAL A 77 -16.40 -7.16 6.85
C VAL A 77 -17.22 -5.92 7.14
#